data_AF-A0A7W5CJ56-F1
#
_entry.id   AF-A0A7W5CJ56-F1
#
_cell.length_a   1.000
_cell.length_b   1.000
_cell.length_c   1.000
_cell.angle_alpha   90.00
_cell.angle_beta   90.00
_cell.angle_gamma   90.00
#
_symmetry.space_group_name_H-M   'P 1'
#
loop_
_entity.id
_entity.type
_entity.pdbx_description
1 polymer ?
#
loop_
_entity_poly.entity_id
_entity_poly.type
_entity_poly.pdbx_seq_one_letter_code
_entity_poly.pdbx_strand_id
1 'polypeptide(L)' 'MTTYETYPRRIRALSFFTMADEGVSGYPVAPGDVIDISAQMFENTRDTQGRSWLQLTPAEQRAAYGSERFEVLLP' A
#
# COMPACT_ATOMS: atom_id res chain seq x y z
N MET A 1 20.36 1.26 9.24
CA MET A 1 19.29 1.96 8.52
C MET A 1 17.97 1.34 8.93
N THR A 2 17.31 1.95 9.91
CA THR A 2 16.00 1.53 10.38
C THR A 2 14.97 1.95 9.33
N THR A 3 14.14 0.99 8.92
CA THR A 3 13.12 0.98 7.85
C THR A 3 12.07 2.11 7.83
N TYR A 4 12.22 3.15 8.65
CA TYR A 4 11.27 4.26 8.84
C TYR A 4 11.55 5.48 7.95
N GLU A 5 12.67 5.55 7.23
CA GLU A 5 13.12 6.78 6.53
C GLU A 5 12.35 7.12 5.23
N THR A 6 11.30 6.41 4.84
CA THR A 6 10.49 6.76 3.64
C THR A 6 9.00 6.63 3.89
N TYR A 7 8.47 7.15 5.00
CA TYR A 7 7.03 7.37 5.17
C TYR A 7 6.77 8.78 5.73
N PRO A 8 5.78 9.53 5.22
CA PRO A 8 4.68 9.06 4.38
C PRO A 8 5.10 8.72 2.93
N ARG A 9 4.63 7.57 2.42
CA ARG A 9 4.67 7.27 0.98
C ARG A 9 3.33 7.65 0.40
N ARG A 10 3.35 8.32 -0.75
CA ARG A 10 2.13 8.64 -1.46
C ARG A 10 1.88 7.57 -2.51
N ILE A 11 0.69 7.01 -2.56
CA ILE A 11 0.29 6.05 -3.60
C ILE A 11 -0.90 6.58 -4.39
N ARG A 12 -0.97 6.23 -5.67
CA ARG A 12 -2.19 6.39 -6.49
C ARG A 12 -2.82 5.04 -6.72
N ALA A 13 -4.12 4.91 -6.45
CA ALA A 13 -4.87 3.71 -6.73
C ALA A 13 -5.09 3.53 -8.23
N LEU A 14 -4.86 2.31 -8.71
CA LEU A 14 -5.08 1.87 -10.09
C LEU A 14 -6.32 0.97 -10.20
N SER A 15 -6.75 0.36 -9.09
CA SER A 15 -7.96 -0.46 -8.99
C SER A 15 -8.69 -0.19 -7.68
N PHE A 16 -9.89 -0.78 -7.53
CA PHE A 16 -10.55 -0.82 -6.22
C PHE A 16 -9.82 -1.78 -5.27
N PHE A 17 -9.63 -1.38 -4.02
CA PHE A 17 -9.15 -2.24 -2.94
C PHE A 17 -9.51 -1.65 -1.57
N THR A 18 -9.33 -2.44 -0.51
CA THR A 18 -9.50 -1.98 0.88
C THR A 18 -8.13 -1.67 1.47
N MET A 19 -7.93 -0.44 1.93
CA MET A 19 -6.72 -0.04 2.66
C MET A 19 -6.96 -0.21 4.16
N ALA A 20 -6.00 -0.81 4.87
CA ALA A 20 -6.06 -0.82 6.33
C ALA A 20 -5.81 0.60 6.86
N ASP A 21 -6.67 1.10 7.74
CA ASP A 21 -6.49 2.39 8.41
C ASP A 21 -5.58 2.25 9.65
N GLU A 22 -5.57 3.25 10.54
CA GLU A 22 -4.84 3.18 11.81
C GLU A 22 -5.41 2.13 12.79
N GLY A 23 -6.58 1.54 12.49
CA GLY A 23 -7.19 0.40 13.18
C GLY A 23 -7.28 -0.85 12.32
N VAL A 24 -8.23 -1.74 12.64
CA VAL A 24 -8.50 -2.99 11.89
C VAL A 24 -9.55 -2.78 10.79
N SER A 25 -10.22 -1.62 10.78
CA SER A 25 -11.33 -1.36 9.87
C SER A 25 -10.79 -0.70 8.62
N GLY A 26 -10.59 -1.47 7.55
CA GLY A 26 -10.15 -0.87 6.31
C GLY A 26 -11.20 0.03 5.65
N TYR A 27 -10.76 0.98 4.84
CA TYR A 27 -11.62 1.83 4.02
C TYR A 27 -11.51 1.49 2.52
N PRO A 28 -12.59 1.65 1.75
CA PRO A 28 -12.54 1.43 0.32
C PRO A 28 -11.75 2.54 -0.36
N VAL A 29 -10.91 2.14 -1.32
CA VAL A 29 -10.13 3.02 -2.19
C VAL A 29 -10.58 2.81 -3.62
N ALA A 30 -10.81 3.90 -4.34
CA ALA A 30 -11.21 3.89 -5.74
C ALA A 30 -10.04 4.23 -6.69
N PRO A 31 -10.08 3.77 -7.96
CA PRO A 31 -9.10 4.17 -8.96
C PRO A 31 -8.97 5.69 -9.08
N GLY A 32 -7.74 6.20 -9.09
CA GLY A 32 -7.44 7.63 -9.13
C GLY A 32 -7.26 8.28 -7.76
N ASP A 33 -7.72 7.65 -6.68
CA ASP A 33 -7.50 8.15 -5.33
C ASP A 33 -6.00 8.21 -5.02
N VAL A 34 -5.59 9.27 -4.33
CA VAL A 34 -4.21 9.45 -3.88
C VAL A 34 -4.18 9.44 -2.37
N ILE A 35 -3.39 8.53 -1.80
CA ILE A 35 -3.38 8.22 -0.37
C ILE A 35 -1.97 8.43 0.16
N ASP A 36 -1.89 9.10 1.31
CA ASP A 36 -0.68 9.16 2.11
C ASP A 36 -0.65 7.99 3.10
N ILE A 37 0.35 7.12 2.94
CA ILE A 37 0.53 5.93 3.77
C ILE A 37 1.30 6.31 5.02
N SER A 38 0.66 6.18 6.18
CA SER A 38 1.34 6.32 7.48
C SER A 38 2.16 5.07 7.81
N ALA A 39 3.09 5.18 8.76
CA ALA A 39 3.84 4.03 9.24
C ALA A 39 2.92 2.94 9.81
N GLN A 40 1.85 3.32 10.52
CA GLN A 40 0.88 2.36 11.06
C GLN A 40 0.11 1.61 9.96
N MET A 41 -0.33 2.32 8.92
CA MET A 41 -0.98 1.67 7.76
C MET A 41 -0.04 0.65 7.11
N PHE A 42 1.25 0.99 6.97
CA PHE A 42 2.24 0.07 6.46
C PHE A 42 2.40 -1.18 7.34
N GLU A 43 2.49 -1.02 8.66
CA GLU A 43 2.56 -2.15 9.60
C GLU A 43 1.32 -3.06 9.50
N ASN A 44 0.12 -2.47 9.40
CA ASN A 44 -1.15 -3.21 9.28
C ASN A 44 -1.27 -4.02 7.98
N THR A 45 -0.45 -3.73 6.97
CA THR A 45 -0.42 -4.47 5.69
C THR A 45 0.63 -5.58 5.65
N ARG A 46 1.43 -5.76 6.70
CA ARG A 46 2.44 -6.82 6.75
C ARG A 46 1.81 -8.20 6.92
N ASP A 47 2.30 -9.16 6.15
CA ASP A 47 1.98 -10.58 6.32
C ASP A 47 2.69 -11.18 7.55
N THR A 48 2.43 -12.45 7.84
CA THR A 48 3.06 -13.18 8.96
C THR A 48 4.58 -13.33 8.85
N GLN A 49 5.14 -13.02 7.67
CA GLN A 49 6.57 -13.01 7.39
C GLN A 49 7.15 -11.59 7.42
N GLY A 50 6.34 -10.58 7.77
CA GLY A 50 6.73 -9.17 7.85
C GLY A 50 6.78 -8.43 6.52
N ARG A 51 6.31 -9.04 5.41
CA ARG A 51 6.30 -8.41 4.08
C ARG A 51 5.00 -7.66 3.87
N SER A 52 5.09 -6.41 3.43
CA SER A 52 3.91 -5.63 3.08
C SER A 52 3.69 -5.62 1.57
N TRP A 53 2.44 -5.79 1.14
CA TRP A 53 2.08 -5.65 -0.27
C TRP A 53 2.33 -4.24 -0.83
N LEU A 54 2.48 -3.22 0.04
CA LEU A 54 2.86 -1.85 -0.33
C LEU A 54 4.31 -1.72 -0.83
N GLN A 55 5.10 -2.78 -0.71
CA GLN A 55 6.48 -2.82 -1.22
C GLN A 55 6.56 -3.31 -2.66
N LEU A 56 5.45 -3.78 -3.23
CA LEU A 56 5.40 -4.36 -4.58
C LEU A 56 5.22 -3.27 -5.64
N THR A 57 5.99 -3.37 -6.71
CA THR A 57 5.76 -2.64 -7.97
C THR A 57 4.44 -3.10 -8.63
N PRO A 58 3.85 -2.30 -9.55
CA PRO A 58 2.65 -2.73 -10.26
C PRO A 58 2.79 -4.10 -10.95
N ALA A 59 3.94 -4.36 -11.58
CA ALA A 59 4.21 -5.65 -12.24
C ALA A 59 4.20 -6.82 -11.24
N GLU A 60 4.79 -6.65 -10.05
CA GLU A 60 4.78 -7.66 -8.99
C GLU A 60 3.39 -7.86 -8.39
N GLN A 61 2.61 -6.78 -8.22
CA GLN A 61 1.21 -6.87 -7.80
C GLN A 61 0.39 -7.68 -8.81
N ARG A 62 0.59 -7.45 -10.11
CA ARG A 62 -0.08 -8.21 -11.18
C ARG A 62 0.31 -9.68 -11.13
N ALA A 63 1.59 -9.99 -10.93
CA ALA A 63 2.06 -11.37 -10.81
C ALA A 63 1.49 -12.07 -9.56
N ALA A 64 1.38 -11.38 -8.43
CA ALA A 64 0.92 -11.94 -7.17
C ALA A 64 -0.62 -12.02 -7.05
N TYR A 65 -1.35 -11.05 -7.61
CA TYR A 65 -2.79 -10.85 -7.38
C TYR A 65 -3.62 -10.72 -8.66
N GLY A 66 -3.02 -10.88 -9.84
CA GLY A 66 -3.71 -10.77 -11.13
C GLY A 66 -4.15 -9.34 -11.51
N SER A 67 -3.78 -8.33 -10.71
CA SER A 67 -4.18 -6.93 -10.90
C SER A 67 -3.13 -5.96 -10.38
N GLU A 68 -3.07 -4.77 -10.99
CA GLU A 68 -2.29 -3.64 -10.48
C GLU A 68 -3.22 -2.82 -9.58
N ARG A 69 -2.89 -2.72 -8.29
CA ARG A 69 -3.76 -2.06 -7.31
C ARG A 69 -3.40 -0.61 -7.10
N PHE A 70 -2.11 -0.29 -7.09
CA PHE A 70 -1.61 1.06 -6.87
C PHE A 70 -0.22 1.23 -7.47
N GLU A 71 0.17 2.48 -7.70
CA GLU A 71 1.54 2.88 -7.97
C GLU A 71 2.06 3.79 -6.85
N VAL A 72 3.35 3.66 -6.52
CA VAL A 72 4.01 4.59 -5.59
C VAL A 72 4.35 5.86 -6.35
N LEU A 73 3.87 7.00 -5.86
CA LEU A 73 4.29 8.30 -6.33
C LEU A 73 5.61 8.61 -5.62
N LEU A 74 6.72 8.54 -6.36
CA LEU A 74 8.01 9.01 -5.86
C LEU A 74 7.88 10.51 -5.51
N PRO A 75 8.55 10.97 -4.43
CA PRO A 75 8.60 12.39 -4.10
C PRO A 75 9.22 13.23 -5.23
#